data_AF-A0A1B8GJE0-F1
#
_entry.id   AF-A0A1B8GJE0-F1
#
_cell.length_a   1.000
_cell.length_b   1.000
_cell.length_c   1.000
_cell.angle_alpha   90.00
_cell.angle_beta   90.00
_cell.angle_gamma   90.00
#
_symmetry.space_group_name_H-M   'P 1'
#
loop_
_entity.id
_entity.type
_entity.pdbx_description
1 polymer ?
#
loop_
_entity_poly.entity_id
_entity_poly.type
_entity_poly.pdbx_seq_one_letter_code
_entity_poly.pdbx_strand_id
1 'polypeptide(L)'
;MPGYRLSSRYERNIHFVNSENDELGGAWQAGSLTWAEMTQRMEILFELPTTNFALFPCLEDGDPNDPLSHHGPPIKLQKPNIIKPGFYVLLSPDGEPVDIPVNPEMPLPRALSRPLSSPNDPLSLKLRNRVRERDGRCVITGRKAKSGDFLALEVAHIFPVAQLEMVLYSH
;
A
#
# COMPACT_ATOMS: atom_id res chain seq x y z
N MET A 1 -25.04 7.54 8.22
CA MET A 1 -24.83 6.15 7.77
C MET A 1 -23.35 6.02 7.52
N PRO A 2 -22.57 5.53 8.49
CA PRO A 2 -21.16 5.29 8.26
C PRO A 2 -20.94 3.88 7.68
N GLY A 3 -19.84 3.68 6.97
CA GLY A 3 -19.63 2.64 5.96
C GLY A 3 -19.13 3.21 4.61
N TYR A 4 -18.61 4.43 4.60
CA TYR A 4 -18.13 5.09 3.40
C TYR A 4 -16.89 4.39 2.86
N ARG A 5 -16.97 3.90 1.62
CA ARG A 5 -15.82 3.32 0.91
C ARG A 5 -15.14 4.39 0.08
N LEU A 6 -13.81 4.37 0.08
CA LEU A 6 -13.06 5.20 -0.85
C LEU A 6 -13.32 4.65 -2.25
N SER A 7 -14.03 5.44 -3.07
CA SER A 7 -14.26 5.15 -4.48
C SER A 7 -12.92 5.02 -5.22
N SER A 8 -12.41 3.80 -5.27
CA SER A 8 -11.18 3.44 -5.95
C SER A 8 -11.59 2.82 -7.29
N ARG A 9 -11.12 3.36 -8.42
CA ARG A 9 -11.40 2.82 -9.78
C ARG A 9 -10.75 1.44 -10.04
N TYR A 10 -10.36 0.73 -8.98
CA TYR A 10 -9.08 0.06 -8.87
C TYR A 10 -9.13 -0.99 -7.74
N GLU A 11 -8.94 -2.27 -8.08
CA GLU A 11 -9.02 -3.42 -7.14
C GLU A 11 -7.91 -3.34 -6.07
N ARG A 12 -8.30 -3.28 -4.79
CA ARG A 12 -7.46 -3.47 -3.61
C ARG A 12 -7.80 -4.83 -2.97
N ASN A 13 -6.88 -5.40 -2.21
CA ASN A 13 -7.14 -6.65 -1.46
C ASN A 13 -6.75 -6.56 0.02
N ILE A 14 -6.21 -5.43 0.45
CA ILE A 14 -6.02 -5.06 1.85
C ILE A 14 -6.77 -3.74 2.05
N HIS A 15 -7.63 -3.70 3.05
CA HIS A 15 -8.45 -2.54 3.38
C HIS A 15 -8.26 -2.15 4.84
N PHE A 16 -8.13 -0.85 5.09
CA PHE A 16 -8.03 -0.26 6.42
C PHE A 16 -9.28 0.56 6.68
N VAL A 17 -9.99 0.27 7.77
CA VAL A 17 -11.24 0.92 8.13
C VAL A 17 -11.21 1.47 9.56
N ASN A 18 -12.03 2.49 9.84
CA ASN A 18 -12.26 2.96 11.21
C ASN A 18 -13.37 2.13 11.91
N SER A 19 -13.67 2.47 13.16
CA SER A 19 -14.74 1.82 13.96
C SER A 19 -16.14 1.97 13.37
N GLU A 20 -16.37 3.01 12.58
CA GLU A 20 -17.64 3.24 11.89
C GLU A 20 -17.72 2.57 10.52
N ASN A 21 -16.72 1.75 10.21
CA ASN A 21 -16.57 1.05 8.94
C ASN A 21 -16.30 1.96 7.72
N ASP A 22 -15.82 3.18 7.91
CA ASP A 22 -15.33 4.02 6.80
C ASP A 22 -13.92 3.59 6.39
N GLU A 23 -13.64 3.55 5.08
CA GLU A 23 -12.32 3.18 4.55
C GLU A 23 -11.34 4.34 4.68
N LEU A 24 -10.27 4.12 5.45
CA LEU A 24 -9.16 5.05 5.62
C LEU A 24 -8.13 4.91 4.50
N GLY A 25 -8.03 3.72 3.90
CA GLY A 25 -7.08 3.43 2.84
C GLY A 25 -6.99 1.95 2.53
N GLY A 26 -6.05 1.60 1.66
CA GLY A 26 -5.81 0.21 1.32
C GLY A 26 -4.67 0.03 0.33
N ALA A 27 -4.32 -1.22 0.09
CA ALA A 27 -3.27 -1.60 -0.83
C ALA A 27 -3.65 -2.86 -1.62
N TRP A 28 -3.00 -3.03 -2.76
CA TRP A 28 -2.92 -4.33 -3.41
C TRP A 28 -1.60 -4.99 -3.02
N GLN A 29 -1.63 -6.26 -2.65
CA GLN A 29 -0.43 -7.07 -2.55
C GLN A 29 -0.56 -8.39 -3.31
N ALA A 30 0.59 -8.94 -3.71
CA ALA A 30 0.72 -10.26 -4.31
C ALA A 30 1.49 -11.26 -3.42
N GLY A 31 1.46 -11.06 -2.09
CA GLY A 31 2.08 -11.99 -1.12
C GLY A 31 3.51 -11.66 -0.72
N SER A 32 3.97 -10.42 -0.89
CA SER A 32 5.31 -9.98 -0.50
C SER A 32 5.32 -8.82 0.49
N LEU A 33 4.16 -8.21 0.78
CA LEU A 33 4.09 -7.02 1.63
C LEU A 33 4.02 -7.44 3.10
N THR A 34 4.98 -6.99 3.89
CA THR A 34 5.05 -7.29 5.32
C THR A 34 4.42 -6.19 6.17
N TRP A 35 4.04 -6.53 7.41
CA TRP A 35 3.57 -5.53 8.39
C TRP A 35 4.63 -4.48 8.71
N ALA A 36 5.91 -4.85 8.75
CA ALA A 36 7.00 -3.89 8.97
C ALA A 36 7.03 -2.82 7.87
N GLU A 37 6.95 -3.22 6.59
CA GLU A 37 6.91 -2.28 5.46
C GLU A 37 5.63 -1.45 5.43
N MET A 38 4.48 -2.05 5.78
CA MET A 38 3.22 -1.32 5.82
C MET A 38 3.18 -0.29 6.95
N THR A 39 3.75 -0.61 8.11
CA THR A 39 3.81 0.31 9.25
C THR A 39 4.57 1.59 8.88
N GLN A 40 5.71 1.46 8.18
CA GLN A 40 6.44 2.62 7.65
C GLN A 40 5.62 3.48 6.70
N ARG A 41 4.70 2.87 5.93
CA ARG A 41 3.80 3.61 5.03
C ARG A 41 2.66 4.28 5.80
N MET A 42 2.15 3.62 6.84
CA MET A 42 1.12 4.17 7.72
C MET A 42 1.62 5.39 8.49
N GLU A 43 2.89 5.42 8.91
CA GLU A 43 3.51 6.58 9.55
C GLU A 43 3.56 7.83 8.66
N ILE A 44 3.47 7.67 7.33
CA ILE A 44 3.37 8.78 6.39
C ILE A 44 1.90 9.20 6.19
N LEU A 45 0.98 8.23 6.23
CA LEU A 45 -0.43 8.43 5.90
C LEU A 45 -1.27 8.91 7.08
N PHE A 46 -0.97 8.45 8.28
CA PHE A 46 -1.73 8.80 9.48
C PHE A 46 -0.94 9.82 10.29
N GLU A 47 -1.63 10.88 10.73
CA GLU A 47 -1.01 11.92 11.57
C GLU A 47 -0.82 11.44 13.01
N LEU A 48 -1.42 10.29 13.37
CA LEU A 48 -1.23 9.66 14.66
C LEU A 48 0.04 8.80 14.71
N PRO A 49 0.80 8.86 15.82
CA PRO A 49 1.86 7.89 16.08
C PRO A 49 1.33 6.46 16.09
N THR A 50 2.13 5.51 15.60
CA THR A 50 1.84 4.06 15.61
C THR A 50 1.67 3.46 17.01
N THR A 51 1.94 4.23 18.08
CA THR A 51 1.64 3.88 19.47
C THR A 51 0.21 4.17 19.89
N ASN A 52 -0.50 5.03 19.16
CA ASN A 52 -1.82 5.52 19.54
C ASN A 52 -2.96 4.72 18.89
N PHE A 53 -2.61 3.81 18.00
CA PHE A 53 -3.55 2.89 17.36
C PHE A 53 -2.94 1.50 17.25
N ALA A 54 -3.81 0.50 17.12
CA ALA A 54 -3.46 -0.86 16.78
C ALA A 54 -4.36 -1.36 15.65
N LEU A 55 -3.83 -2.30 14.87
CA LEU A 55 -4.57 -2.96 13.80
C LEU A 55 -5.14 -4.27 14.29
N PHE A 56 -6.42 -4.51 13.97
CA PHE A 56 -7.12 -5.73 14.30
C PHE A 56 -7.69 -6.33 13.01
N PRO A 57 -7.49 -7.63 12.73
CA PRO A 57 -8.08 -8.25 11.55
C PRO A 57 -9.59 -8.38 11.74
N CYS A 58 -10.38 -7.94 10.77
CA CYS A 58 -11.82 -8.22 10.77
C CYS A 58 -12.02 -9.73 10.55
N LEU A 59 -12.98 -10.32 11.26
CA LEU A 59 -13.26 -11.75 11.20
C LEU A 59 -14.35 -12.12 10.19
N GLU A 60 -15.12 -11.13 9.75
CA GLU A 60 -16.14 -11.30 8.72
C GLU A 60 -15.51 -11.55 7.35
N ASP A 61 -16.12 -12.43 6.57
CA ASP A 61 -15.70 -12.67 5.19
C ASP A 61 -16.17 -11.51 4.29
N GLY A 62 -15.21 -10.83 3.67
CA GLY A 62 -15.50 -9.69 2.80
C GLY A 62 -15.61 -8.39 3.58
N ASP A 63 -16.50 -7.51 3.12
CA ASP A 63 -16.72 -6.19 3.71
C ASP A 63 -17.42 -6.34 5.08
N PRO A 64 -16.79 -5.90 6.20
CA PRO A 64 -17.33 -6.12 7.54
C PRO A 64 -18.54 -5.22 7.81
N ASN A 65 -19.58 -5.75 8.46
CA ASN A 65 -20.73 -4.94 8.89
C ASN A 65 -20.48 -4.26 10.24
N ASP A 66 -19.76 -4.93 11.13
CA ASP A 66 -19.40 -4.42 12.46
C ASP A 66 -17.91 -4.66 12.76
N PRO A 67 -17.02 -3.83 12.21
CA PRO A 67 -15.59 -3.99 12.43
C PRO A 67 -15.17 -3.72 13.88
N LEU A 68 -15.99 -3.02 14.68
CA LEU A 68 -15.70 -2.71 16.07
C LEU A 68 -15.93 -3.92 16.98
N SER A 69 -17.02 -4.67 16.79
CA SER A 69 -17.31 -5.81 17.65
C SER A 69 -16.73 -7.13 17.13
N HIS A 70 -16.48 -7.24 15.82
CA HIS A 70 -16.07 -8.50 15.16
C HIS A 70 -14.66 -8.47 14.59
N HIS A 71 -13.68 -8.22 15.47
CA HIS A 71 -12.27 -8.27 15.13
C HIS A 71 -11.50 -9.31 15.94
N GLY A 72 -10.38 -9.77 15.38
CA GLY A 72 -9.43 -10.65 16.06
C GLY A 72 -8.51 -9.90 17.02
N PRO A 73 -7.46 -10.55 17.54
CA PRO A 73 -6.47 -9.90 18.40
C PRO A 73 -5.62 -8.88 17.64
N PRO A 74 -5.01 -7.91 18.34
CA PRO A 74 -4.18 -6.89 17.72
C PRO A 74 -2.95 -7.50 17.05
N ILE A 75 -2.59 -6.93 15.91
CA ILE A 75 -1.48 -7.39 15.08
C ILE A 75 -0.16 -6.87 15.62
N LYS A 76 0.80 -7.77 15.81
CA LYS A 76 2.17 -7.43 16.21
C LYS A 76 2.97 -6.95 15.00
N LEU A 77 2.97 -5.64 14.77
CA LEU A 77 3.58 -4.99 13.60
C LEU A 77 5.10 -5.20 13.45
N GLN A 78 5.80 -5.48 14.57
CA GLN A 78 7.26 -5.67 14.57
C GLN A 78 7.72 -7.00 13.98
N LYS A 79 6.82 -7.94 13.68
CA LYS A 79 7.20 -9.20 13.01
C LYS A 79 7.14 -9.03 11.49
N PRO A 80 8.11 -9.58 10.73
CA PRO A 80 8.12 -9.54 9.26
C PRO A 80 7.12 -10.53 8.66
N ASN A 81 5.91 -10.57 9.21
CA ASN A 81 4.84 -11.41 8.71
C ASN A 81 4.24 -10.75 7.47
N ILE A 82 4.07 -11.55 6.42
CA ILE A 82 3.32 -11.14 5.24
C ILE A 82 1.89 -10.82 5.66
N ILE A 83 1.37 -9.69 5.21
CA ILE A 83 -0.01 -9.27 5.46
C ILE A 83 -0.93 -10.31 4.81
N LYS A 84 -2.15 -10.52 5.32
CA LYS A 84 -3.13 -11.34 4.61
C LYS A 84 -4.10 -10.42 3.87
N PRO A 85 -4.57 -10.77 2.68
CA PRO A 85 -5.71 -10.06 2.09
C PRO A 85 -6.90 -10.06 3.06
N GLY A 86 -7.62 -8.94 3.14
CA GLY A 86 -8.75 -8.77 4.04
C GLY A 86 -8.92 -7.34 4.55
N PHE A 87 -9.83 -7.19 5.51
CA PHE A 87 -10.12 -5.94 6.19
C PHE A 87 -9.45 -5.88 7.55
N TYR A 88 -8.97 -4.69 7.90
CA TYR A 88 -8.32 -4.41 9.15
C TYR A 88 -8.92 -3.14 9.74
N VAL A 89 -9.49 -3.25 10.94
CA VAL A 89 -9.96 -2.10 11.69
C VAL A 89 -8.81 -1.49 12.48
N LEU A 90 -8.75 -0.17 12.51
CA LEU A 90 -7.82 0.56 13.35
C LEU A 90 -8.59 1.11 14.56
N LEU A 91 -8.11 0.73 15.75
CA LEU A 91 -8.67 1.11 17.05
C LEU A 91 -7.53 1.57 17.97
N SER A 92 -7.84 2.02 19.17
CA SER A 92 -6.83 2.20 20.21
C SER A 92 -6.16 0.85 20.55
N PRO A 93 -4.98 0.85 21.20
CA PRO A 93 -4.36 -0.39 21.67
C PRO A 93 -5.25 -1.23 22.59
N ASP A 94 -6.19 -0.60 23.28
CA ASP A 94 -7.16 -1.23 24.19
C ASP A 94 -8.41 -1.75 23.46
N GLY A 95 -8.54 -1.49 22.15
CA GLY A 95 -9.69 -1.91 21.32
C GLY A 95 -10.84 -0.90 21.31
N GLU A 96 -10.63 0.32 21.78
CA GLU A 96 -11.64 1.38 21.79
C GLU A 96 -11.62 2.19 20.49
N PRO A 97 -12.74 2.78 20.05
CA PRO A 97 -12.77 3.70 18.92
C PRO A 97 -11.76 4.84 19.08
N VAL A 98 -11.03 5.13 18.02
CA VAL A 98 -10.10 6.26 17.94
C VAL A 98 -10.30 6.97 16.60
N ASP A 99 -10.30 8.29 16.62
CA ASP A 99 -10.32 9.09 15.40
C ASP A 99 -8.92 9.07 14.77
N ILE A 100 -8.83 8.71 13.50
CA ILE A 100 -7.55 8.52 12.80
C ILE A 100 -7.43 9.55 11.69
N PRO A 101 -6.87 10.73 11.99
CA PRO A 101 -6.62 11.74 10.97
C PRO A 101 -5.68 11.17 9.90
N VAL A 102 -6.18 11.15 8.67
CA VAL A 102 -5.41 10.83 7.47
C VAL A 102 -4.82 12.12 6.94
N ASN A 103 -3.50 12.14 6.73
CA ASN A 103 -2.79 13.28 6.20
C ASN A 103 -3.42 13.72 4.85
N PRO A 104 -3.95 14.95 4.75
CA PRO A 104 -4.58 15.45 3.53
C PRO A 104 -3.56 15.83 2.45
N GLU A 105 -2.27 15.91 2.78
CA GLU A 105 -1.22 16.23 1.83
C GLU A 105 -1.07 15.11 0.79
N MET A 106 -1.34 15.46 -0.47
CA MET A 106 -1.04 14.54 -1.55
C MET A 106 0.47 14.42 -1.71
N PRO A 107 1.04 13.19 -1.74
CA PRO A 107 2.44 13.02 -2.02
C PRO A 107 2.76 13.67 -3.36
N LEU A 108 3.82 14.48 -3.39
CA LEU A 108 4.28 15.14 -4.61
C LEU A 108 4.39 14.08 -5.72
N PRO A 109 3.88 14.36 -6.93
CA PRO A 109 4.06 13.46 -8.06
C PRO A 109 5.54 13.12 -8.18
N ARG A 110 5.87 11.82 -8.18
CA ARG A 110 7.26 11.39 -8.35
C ARG A 110 7.83 12.08 -9.59
N ALA A 111 8.94 12.79 -9.41
CA ALA A 111 9.68 13.34 -10.53
C ALA A 111 9.97 12.21 -11.50
N LEU A 112 9.61 12.41 -12.78
CA LEU A 112 9.89 11.44 -13.82
C LEU A 112 11.39 11.13 -13.77
N SER A 113 11.72 9.87 -13.49
CA SER A 113 13.09 9.40 -13.60
C SER A 113 13.48 9.59 -15.06
N ARG A 114 14.37 10.55 -15.36
CA ARG A 114 14.89 10.71 -16.71
C ARG A 114 15.58 9.39 -17.05
N PRO A 115 15.18 8.67 -18.11
CA PRO A 115 15.84 7.43 -18.46
C PRO A 115 17.28 7.77 -18.85
N LEU A 116 18.23 7.46 -17.96
CA LEU A 116 19.66 7.56 -18.27
C LEU A 116 20.07 6.47 -19.27
N SER A 117 19.29 5.39 -19.34
CA SER A 117 19.45 4.26 -20.25
C SER A 117 18.40 4.26 -21.35
N SER A 118 18.81 3.82 -22.55
CA SER A 118 17.89 3.60 -23.67
C SER A 118 16.76 2.64 -23.26
N PRO A 119 15.50 2.87 -23.68
CA PRO A 119 14.39 1.94 -23.43
C PRO A 119 14.65 0.51 -23.93
N ASN A 120 15.59 0.38 -24.87
CA ASN A 120 15.99 -0.88 -25.50
C ASN A 120 17.28 -1.48 -24.90
N ASP A 121 17.83 -0.88 -23.85
CA ASP A 121 18.96 -1.46 -23.13
C ASP A 121 18.57 -2.82 -22.51
N PRO A 122 19.41 -3.87 -22.62
CA PRO A 122 19.10 -5.21 -22.13
C PRO A 122 18.72 -5.27 -20.64
N LEU A 123 19.32 -4.42 -19.79
CA LEU A 123 19.03 -4.37 -18.36
C LEU A 123 17.64 -3.79 -18.12
N SER A 124 17.31 -2.70 -18.84
CA SER A 124 16.01 -2.03 -18.79
C SER A 124 14.88 -2.95 -19.26
N LEU A 125 15.09 -3.71 -20.34
CA LEU A 125 14.16 -4.72 -20.83
C LEU A 125 13.95 -5.85 -19.81
N LYS A 126 15.03 -6.36 -19.21
CA LYS A 126 14.96 -7.44 -18.22
C LYS A 126 14.19 -7.01 -16.97
N LEU A 127 14.44 -5.81 -16.45
CA LEU A 127 13.70 -5.24 -15.32
C LEU A 127 12.22 -5.09 -15.69
N ARG A 128 11.93 -4.47 -16.85
CA ARG A 128 10.56 -4.22 -17.31
C ARG A 128 9.77 -5.52 -17.45
N ASN A 129 10.36 -6.57 -18.02
CA ASN A 129 9.70 -7.87 -18.18
C ASN A 129 9.43 -8.54 -16.83
N ARG A 130 10.40 -8.52 -15.89
CA ARG A 130 10.19 -9.08 -14.55
C ARG A 130 9.08 -8.36 -13.78
N VAL A 131 9.02 -7.04 -13.86
CA VAL A 131 7.96 -6.25 -13.20
C VAL A 131 6.60 -6.54 -13.84
N ARG A 132 6.53 -6.63 -15.17
CA ARG A 132 5.30 -6.97 -15.89
C ARG A 132 4.79 -8.37 -15.55
N GLU A 133 5.67 -9.36 -15.49
CA GLU A 133 5.34 -10.74 -15.14
C GLU A 133 4.89 -10.86 -13.69
N ARG A 134 5.57 -10.17 -12.76
CA ARG A 134 5.21 -10.18 -11.34
C ARG A 134 3.88 -9.47 -11.06
N ASP A 135 3.70 -8.27 -11.61
CA ASP A 135 2.61 -7.39 -11.20
C ASP A 135 1.39 -7.54 -12.13
N GLY A 136 1.59 -7.57 -13.45
CA GLY A 136 0.51 -7.64 -14.45
C GLY A 136 -0.49 -6.48 -14.41
N ARG A 137 -0.31 -5.51 -13.51
CA ARG A 137 -1.20 -4.41 -13.20
C ARG A 137 -0.43 -3.25 -12.55
N CYS A 138 -1.02 -2.06 -12.49
CA CYS A 138 -0.50 -1.00 -11.65
C CYS A 138 -0.61 -1.39 -10.16
N VAL A 139 0.48 -1.30 -9.39
CA VAL A 139 0.46 -1.66 -7.95
C VAL A 139 -0.21 -0.62 -7.05
N ILE A 140 -0.38 0.61 -7.55
CA ILE A 140 -1.09 1.69 -6.84
C ILE A 140 -2.59 1.63 -7.13
N THR A 141 -2.92 1.33 -8.38
CA THR A 141 -4.29 1.43 -8.89
C THR A 141 -4.90 0.07 -9.25
N GLY A 142 -4.23 -1.06 -9.08
CA GLY A 142 -4.77 -2.35 -9.50
C GLY A 142 -5.15 -2.49 -10.99
N ARG A 143 -4.97 -1.47 -11.84
CA ARG A 143 -5.36 -1.46 -13.26
C ARG A 143 -4.58 -2.54 -14.00
N LYS A 144 -5.27 -3.59 -14.44
CA LYS A 144 -4.68 -4.70 -15.19
C LYS A 144 -4.20 -4.23 -16.57
N ALA A 145 -3.09 -4.80 -17.02
CA ALA A 145 -2.70 -4.71 -18.43
C ALA A 145 -3.79 -5.33 -19.30
N LYS A 146 -4.20 -4.65 -20.37
CA LYS A 146 -5.25 -5.17 -21.26
C LYS A 146 -4.63 -6.19 -22.21
N SER A 147 -4.92 -7.48 -22.04
CA SER A 147 -4.38 -8.54 -22.92
C SER A 147 -2.86 -8.53 -23.04
N GLY A 148 -2.15 -8.23 -21.93
CA GLY A 148 -0.69 -8.10 -21.93
C GLY A 148 -0.16 -6.78 -22.50
N ASP A 149 -1.04 -5.85 -22.87
CA ASP A 149 -0.69 -4.51 -23.27
C ASP A 149 -0.50 -3.59 -22.05
N PHE A 150 0.74 -3.13 -21.89
CA PHE A 150 1.18 -2.23 -20.83
C PHE A 150 1.31 -0.77 -21.31
N LEU A 151 0.76 -0.38 -22.46
CA LEU A 151 0.86 0.99 -22.99
C LEU A 151 0.42 2.09 -22.01
N ALA A 152 -0.48 1.78 -21.08
CA ALA A 152 -0.94 2.71 -20.05
C ALA A 152 -0.32 2.46 -18.66
N LEU A 153 0.76 1.66 -18.59
CA LEU A 153 1.43 1.23 -17.37
C LEU A 153 2.94 1.41 -17.53
N GLU A 154 3.53 2.25 -16.69
CA GLU A 154 4.98 2.44 -16.69
C GLU A 154 5.65 1.65 -15.56
N VAL A 155 6.87 1.19 -15.86
CA VAL A 155 7.75 0.61 -14.84
C VAL A 155 8.55 1.76 -14.24
N ALA A 156 8.33 2.01 -12.96
CA ALA A 156 9.01 3.07 -12.23
C ALA A 156 10.02 2.47 -11.26
N HIS A 157 11.21 3.08 -11.17
CA HIS A 157 12.09 2.86 -10.04
C HIS A 157 11.51 3.56 -8.80
N ILE A 158 11.61 2.92 -7.63
CA ILE A 158 11.14 3.51 -6.36
C ILE A 158 12.12 4.61 -5.93
N PHE A 159 13.41 4.34 -6.05
CA PHE A 159 14.46 5.34 -5.87
C PHE A 159 14.80 5.98 -7.23
N PRO A 160 14.85 7.31 -7.35
CA PRO A 160 15.30 7.97 -8.56
C PRO A 160 16.66 7.43 -8.99
N VAL A 161 16.83 7.06 -10.26
CA VAL A 161 18.12 6.59 -10.81
C VAL A 161 19.22 7.64 -10.59
N ALA A 162 18.87 8.93 -10.57
CA ALA A 162 19.77 10.05 -10.27
C ALA A 162 20.38 10.01 -8.84
N GLN A 163 19.77 9.30 -7.89
CA GLN A 163 20.33 9.14 -6.53
C GLN A 163 21.32 7.96 -6.42
N LEU A 164 21.41 7.09 -7.43
CA LEU A 164 22.42 6.02 -7.47
C LEU A 164 23.80 6.52 -7.94
N GLU A 165 23.87 7.65 -8.65
CA GLU A 165 25.15 8.23 -9.12
C GLU A 165 25.89 9.04 -8.04
N MET A 166 25.20 9.53 -7.00
CA MET A 166 25.86 10.29 -5.92
C MET A 166 26.71 9.42 -4.97
N VAL A 167 26.52 8.10 -4.95
CA VAL A 167 27.26 7.20 -4.05
C VAL A 167 28.59 6.71 -4.65
N LEU A 168 28.81 6.90 -5.96
CA LEU A 168 30.01 6.42 -6.66
C LEU A 168 31.13 7.47 -6.80
N TYR A 169 30.96 8.68 -6.27
CA TYR A 169 31.98 9.74 -6.29
C TYR A 169 32.43 10.18 -4.89
N SER A 170 32.34 9.29 -3.90
CA SER A 170 32.90 9.50 -2.56
C SER A 170 33.90 8.40 -2.22
N HIS A 171 35.03 8.38 -2.91
CA HIS A 171 36.26 7.71 -2.49
C HIS A 171 37.47 8.51 -2.96
#